data_AF-A0A813H0L4-F1
#
_entry.id   AF-A0A813H0L4-F1
#
_cell.length_a   1.000
_cell.length_b   1.000
_cell.length_c   1.000
_cell.angle_alpha   90.00
_cell.angle_beta   90.00
_cell.angle_gamma   90.00
#
_symmetry.space_group_name_H-M   'P 1'
#
loop_
_entity.id
_entity.type
_entity.pdbx_description
1 polymer ?
#
loop_
_entity_poly.entity_id
_entity_poly.type
_entity_poly.pdbx_seq_one_letter_code
_entity_poly.pdbx_strand_id
1 'polypeptide(L)'
;MESPEIQDMVWRMEPGSAPHKFQVGDLVCPKGDRDRAVVEHQLTTETELGLLEIRSLADGKTHQVPNAHLSLVQSHDARDRSIGIICAETVVYRKMARILPSFGEMALDVGSATGACTAILARSCGKENVLGIDISIQEVEHSRKIHEDLRFECLDVLKERDRLREIAVGVSILFIDIGGIREITALMRILNAVTAEIRPRICVIKNRALWDLVHGTAAPDGSLDGFAERFPRVEHQLLTDMSPYQYWQFWRSCANDDVSRYLRVFSGLPLEEIEALEALPPADFFRQAKVALADAATALQHGRAAAETSHATASAAFSGGSVAVGLPTLEAAVGTSVVDLYLQLGLVKSKSEACRVVQGGGARLNGQTVTDHRRVISEPDFEAEKLQLSIGKHKHGIIIMRSS
;
A
#
# COMPACT_ATOMS: atom_id res chain seq x y z
N MET A 1 19.21 4.30 -25.14
CA MET A 1 19.56 4.67 -23.75
C MET A 1 18.24 4.75 -23.03
N GLU A 2 17.82 3.62 -22.49
CA GLU A 2 16.49 3.41 -21.90
C GLU A 2 16.36 4.23 -20.61
N SER A 3 15.25 4.94 -20.48
CA SER A 3 14.88 5.66 -19.25
C SER A 3 14.59 4.65 -18.15
N PRO A 4 14.97 4.89 -16.87
CA PRO A 4 14.51 4.06 -15.77
C PRO A 4 12.98 4.00 -15.79
N GLU A 5 12.44 2.79 -15.76
CA GLU A 5 11.02 2.50 -15.83
C GLU A 5 10.34 2.95 -14.53
N ILE A 6 9.14 3.52 -14.63
CA ILE A 6 8.38 4.13 -13.51
C ILE A 6 8.06 3.14 -12.38
N GLN A 7 8.35 1.86 -12.59
CA GLN A 7 7.97 0.73 -11.73
C GLN A 7 8.75 0.67 -10.42
N ASP A 8 9.96 1.22 -10.36
CA ASP A 8 10.77 1.20 -9.14
C ASP A 8 10.38 2.34 -8.15
N MET A 9 9.37 3.14 -8.49
CA MET A 9 9.07 4.41 -7.80
C MET A 9 8.10 4.31 -6.60
N VAL A 10 7.46 3.18 -6.29
CA VAL A 10 6.32 3.10 -5.34
C VAL A 10 6.72 2.75 -3.91
N TRP A 11 6.40 3.63 -2.95
CA TRP A 11 6.71 3.51 -1.52
C TRP A 11 5.47 3.72 -0.65
N ARG A 12 5.33 3.04 0.49
CA ARG A 12 4.31 3.36 1.50
C ARG A 12 4.92 4.22 2.59
N MET A 13 4.28 5.33 2.94
CA MET A 13 4.62 6.06 4.16
C MET A 13 3.67 5.63 5.26
N GLU A 14 4.19 4.96 6.29
CA GLU A 14 3.49 4.81 7.56
C GLU A 14 3.80 6.06 8.42
N PRO A 15 2.81 6.61 9.16
CA PRO A 15 3.06 7.71 10.09
C PRO A 15 4.15 7.31 11.10
N GLY A 16 5.17 8.16 11.25
CA GLY A 16 6.25 7.93 12.19
C GLY A 16 5.74 7.74 13.62
N SER A 17 6.16 6.66 14.26
CA SER A 17 5.85 6.37 15.67
C SER A 17 6.63 7.30 16.60
N ALA A 18 6.07 8.47 16.89
CA ALA A 18 6.25 9.06 18.21
C ALA A 18 5.43 8.23 19.21
N PRO A 19 5.87 8.08 20.48
CA PRO A 19 5.04 7.44 21.50
C PRO A 19 3.70 8.18 21.58
N HIS A 20 2.63 7.52 21.12
CA HIS A 20 1.30 8.09 21.09
C HIS A 20 0.88 8.38 22.53
N LYS A 21 0.61 9.66 22.84
CA LYS A 21 -0.04 10.01 24.10
C LYS A 21 -1.51 9.63 23.96
N PHE A 22 -1.87 8.45 24.46
CA PHE A 22 -3.24 7.95 24.48
C PHE A 22 -4.19 8.96 25.12
N GLN A 23 -5.29 9.27 24.45
CA GLN A 23 -6.35 10.15 24.95
C GLN A 23 -7.58 9.34 25.38
N VAL A 24 -8.40 9.89 26.25
CA VAL A 24 -9.72 9.31 26.58
C VAL A 24 -10.55 9.20 25.30
N GLY A 25 -11.12 8.03 25.05
CA GLY A 25 -11.83 7.69 23.81
C GLY A 25 -10.99 6.94 22.78
N ASP A 26 -9.68 6.87 22.94
CA ASP A 26 -8.82 6.10 22.03
C ASP A 26 -9.16 4.61 22.08
N LEU A 27 -9.24 3.99 20.89
CA LEU A 27 -9.39 2.55 20.74
C LEU A 27 -8.01 1.91 20.86
N VAL A 28 -7.84 0.99 21.80
CA VAL A 28 -6.54 0.37 22.15
C VAL A 28 -6.64 -1.15 22.26
N CYS A 29 -5.50 -1.81 22.20
CA CYS A 29 -5.36 -3.25 22.36
C CYS A 29 -4.24 -3.53 23.38
N PRO A 30 -4.52 -4.25 24.48
CA PRO A 30 -3.47 -4.74 25.37
C PRO A 30 -2.51 -5.68 24.63
N LYS A 31 -1.20 -5.50 24.82
CA LYS A 31 -0.18 -6.37 24.21
C LYS A 31 -0.38 -7.83 24.64
N GLY A 32 -0.52 -8.71 23.66
CA GLY A 32 -0.74 -10.14 23.89
C GLY A 32 -2.21 -10.55 23.94
N ASP A 33 -3.13 -9.58 23.96
CA ASP A 33 -4.57 -9.79 23.83
C ASP A 33 -5.04 -9.29 22.45
N ARG A 34 -6.10 -9.90 21.89
CA ARG A 34 -6.75 -9.43 20.66
C ARG A 34 -7.99 -8.59 20.92
N ASP A 35 -8.43 -8.53 22.17
CA ASP A 35 -9.65 -7.84 22.53
C ASP A 35 -9.42 -6.33 22.58
N ARG A 36 -10.26 -5.62 21.83
CA ARG A 36 -10.22 -4.15 21.74
C ARG A 36 -10.77 -3.57 23.03
N ALA A 37 -10.18 -2.46 23.47
CA ALA A 37 -10.66 -1.68 24.58
C ALA A 37 -10.71 -0.19 24.21
N VAL A 38 -11.41 0.60 25.01
CA VAL A 38 -11.45 2.07 24.89
C VAL A 38 -10.82 2.67 26.13
N VAL A 39 -9.95 3.66 25.97
CA VAL A 39 -9.39 4.41 27.11
C VAL A 39 -10.51 5.24 27.74
N GLU A 40 -10.82 5.01 29.01
CA GLU A 40 -11.85 5.75 29.75
C GLU A 40 -11.25 6.85 30.61
N HIS A 41 -10.13 6.58 31.27
CA HIS A 41 -9.47 7.55 32.15
C HIS A 41 -7.94 7.46 32.09
N GLN A 42 -7.28 8.61 32.23
CA GLN A 42 -5.84 8.68 32.53
C GLN A 42 -5.67 8.75 34.05
N LEU A 43 -4.96 7.78 34.63
CA LEU A 43 -4.81 7.70 36.09
C LEU A 43 -3.55 8.42 36.58
N THR A 44 -2.50 8.55 35.76
CA THR A 44 -1.27 9.30 36.10
C THR A 44 -0.67 10.02 34.88
N THR A 45 -0.25 11.26 35.05
CA THR A 45 0.20 12.17 33.96
C THR A 45 1.69 12.47 33.94
N GLU A 46 2.48 12.00 34.92
CA GLU A 46 3.83 12.56 35.17
C GLU A 46 5.02 11.70 34.70
N THR A 47 4.83 10.48 34.17
CA THR A 47 5.94 9.66 33.62
C THR A 47 5.56 8.88 32.36
N GLU A 48 6.56 8.49 31.55
CA GLU A 48 6.40 7.66 30.32
C GLU A 48 5.73 6.29 30.57
N LEU A 49 5.60 5.87 31.82
CA LEU A 49 5.00 4.62 32.28
C LEU A 49 3.57 4.80 32.87
N GLY A 50 2.90 5.91 32.53
CA GLY A 50 1.56 6.24 33.03
C GLY A 50 0.55 5.08 32.91
N LEU A 51 -0.39 5.02 33.85
CA LEU A 51 -1.43 3.99 33.91
C LEU A 51 -2.72 4.52 33.28
N LEU A 52 -3.35 3.74 32.40
CA LEU A 52 -4.66 4.04 31.83
C LEU A 52 -5.70 3.08 32.38
N GLU A 53 -6.89 3.60 32.56
CA GLU A 53 -8.07 2.78 32.71
C GLU A 53 -8.71 2.57 31.33
N ILE A 54 -8.85 1.31 30.94
CA ILE A 54 -9.43 0.90 29.66
C ILE A 54 -10.65 0.03 29.91
N ARG A 55 -11.70 0.17 29.10
CA ARG A 55 -12.84 -0.75 29.10
C ARG A 55 -12.76 -1.68 27.90
N SER A 56 -12.68 -2.97 28.17
CA SER A 56 -12.78 -4.03 27.16
C SER A 56 -14.11 -3.94 26.43
N LEU A 57 -14.07 -4.00 25.09
CA LEU A 57 -15.24 -4.05 24.23
C LEU A 57 -15.80 -5.48 24.10
N ALA A 58 -15.03 -6.51 24.49
CA ALA A 58 -15.46 -7.90 24.39
C ALA A 58 -16.39 -8.28 25.56
N ASP A 59 -16.05 -7.86 26.77
CA ASP A 59 -16.78 -8.23 28.00
C ASP A 59 -17.24 -7.03 28.84
N GLY A 60 -16.94 -5.80 28.41
CA GLY A 60 -17.37 -4.57 29.08
C GLY A 60 -16.63 -4.27 30.38
N LYS A 61 -15.64 -5.08 30.76
CA LYS A 61 -14.90 -4.89 32.02
C LYS A 61 -13.82 -3.84 31.89
N THR A 62 -13.56 -3.17 33.00
CA THR A 62 -12.56 -2.12 33.09
C THR A 62 -11.27 -2.67 33.70
N HIS A 63 -10.15 -2.32 33.09
CA HIS A 63 -8.81 -2.78 33.46
C HIS A 63 -7.87 -1.58 33.55
N GLN A 64 -6.93 -1.64 34.48
CA GLN A 64 -5.84 -0.66 34.55
C GLN A 64 -4.59 -1.23 33.89
N VAL A 65 -4.09 -0.57 32.85
CA VAL A 65 -3.01 -1.07 32.02
C VAL A 65 -1.95 0.03 31.83
N PRO A 66 -0.65 -0.27 32.00
CA PRO A 66 0.41 0.68 31.69
C PRO A 66 0.41 1.07 30.22
N ASN A 67 0.68 2.34 29.92
CA ASN A 67 0.82 2.87 28.55
C ASN A 67 1.69 1.98 27.66
N ALA A 68 2.82 1.52 28.18
CA ALA A 68 3.79 0.68 27.44
C ALA A 68 3.21 -0.68 26.99
N HIS A 69 2.12 -1.12 27.61
CA HIS A 69 1.44 -2.39 27.34
C HIS A 69 0.20 -2.21 26.45
N LEU A 70 -0.03 -1.00 25.93
CA LEU A 70 -1.13 -0.72 25.01
C LEU A 70 -0.59 -0.39 23.62
N SER A 71 -1.33 -0.85 22.62
CA SER A 71 -1.15 -0.44 21.23
C SER A 71 -2.42 0.26 20.79
N LEU A 72 -2.31 1.39 20.08
CA LEU A 72 -3.47 2.03 19.47
C LEU A 72 -4.05 1.08 18.42
N VAL A 73 -5.36 0.79 18.50
CA VAL A 73 -6.07 0.10 17.42
C VAL A 73 -6.28 1.14 16.34
N GLN A 74 -5.36 1.16 15.38
CA GLN A 74 -5.53 1.93 14.15
C GLN A 74 -6.87 1.50 13.53
N SER A 75 -7.79 2.45 13.42
CA SER A 75 -8.98 2.26 12.61
C SER A 75 -8.50 1.83 11.23
N HIS A 76 -8.89 0.64 10.78
CA HIS A 76 -8.74 0.23 9.39
C HIS A 76 -9.72 1.04 8.52
N ASP A 77 -9.61 2.36 8.57
CA ASP A 77 -10.25 3.23 7.61
C ASP A 77 -9.33 3.26 6.39
N ALA A 78 -9.85 2.95 5.22
CA ALA A 78 -9.08 2.84 3.98
C ALA A 78 -8.42 4.17 3.52
N ARG A 79 -8.46 5.20 4.37
CA ARG A 79 -8.02 6.59 4.17
C ARG A 79 -6.64 6.90 4.74
N ASP A 80 -6.01 5.96 5.46
CA ASP A 80 -4.72 6.18 6.15
C ASP A 80 -3.47 5.71 5.37
N ARG A 81 -3.60 5.37 4.08
CA ARG A 81 -2.46 4.89 3.27
C ARG A 81 -1.94 5.98 2.34
N SER A 82 -1.11 6.88 2.86
CA SER A 82 -0.31 7.78 2.04
C SER A 82 0.66 6.98 1.15
N ILE A 83 0.50 7.08 -0.16
CA ILE A 83 1.42 6.48 -1.14
C ILE A 83 2.57 7.46 -1.39
N GLY A 84 3.79 7.10 -1.02
CA GLY A 84 5.02 7.79 -1.42
C GLY A 84 5.47 7.37 -2.81
N ILE A 85 5.95 8.30 -3.62
CA ILE A 85 6.55 8.02 -4.94
C ILE A 85 7.88 8.75 -5.02
N ILE A 86 8.98 8.05 -5.25
CA ILE A 86 10.32 8.66 -5.32
C ILE A 86 10.76 8.70 -6.78
N CYS A 87 11.40 9.78 -7.23
CA CYS A 87 12.03 9.85 -8.55
C CYS A 87 13.34 10.63 -8.52
N ALA A 88 14.27 10.29 -9.42
CA ALA A 88 15.52 11.04 -9.59
C ALA A 88 15.42 12.19 -10.59
N GLU A 89 14.54 12.07 -11.59
CA GLU A 89 14.53 12.95 -12.77
C GLU A 89 13.36 13.93 -12.80
N THR A 90 13.65 15.18 -13.18
CA THR A 90 12.64 16.26 -13.30
C THR A 90 11.58 15.92 -14.35
N VAL A 91 11.95 15.22 -15.42
CA VAL A 91 11.01 14.79 -16.47
C VAL A 91 9.96 13.84 -15.90
N VAL A 92 10.40 12.88 -15.07
CA VAL A 92 9.54 11.90 -14.41
C VAL A 92 8.65 12.59 -13.36
N TYR A 93 9.24 13.46 -12.52
CA TYR A 93 8.50 14.25 -11.54
C TYR A 93 7.35 15.04 -12.18
N ARG A 94 7.63 15.75 -13.27
CA ARG A 94 6.62 16.52 -14.02
C ARG A 94 5.61 15.63 -14.76
N LYS A 95 5.99 14.41 -15.17
CA LYS A 95 5.05 13.41 -15.71
C LYS A 95 4.07 12.98 -14.63
N MET A 96 4.53 12.71 -13.42
CA MET A 96 3.67 12.37 -12.28
C MET A 96 2.69 13.50 -11.94
N ALA A 97 3.14 14.76 -11.98
CA ALA A 97 2.28 15.93 -11.78
C ALA A 97 1.14 16.06 -12.80
N ARG A 98 1.26 15.45 -13.99
CA ARG A 98 0.18 15.43 -14.99
C ARG A 98 -0.85 14.32 -14.74
N ILE A 99 -0.39 13.18 -14.23
CA ILE A 99 -1.14 11.92 -14.25
C ILE A 99 -1.81 11.62 -12.92
N LEU A 100 -1.16 11.95 -11.81
CA LEU A 100 -1.61 11.55 -10.47
C LEU A 100 -2.75 12.40 -9.88
N PRO A 101 -2.78 13.73 -10.07
CA PRO A 101 -3.86 14.57 -9.56
C PRO A 101 -5.13 14.45 -10.41
N SER A 102 -6.27 14.46 -9.75
CA SER A 102 -7.60 14.56 -10.37
C SER A 102 -8.14 16.00 -10.29
N PHE A 103 -9.08 16.33 -11.18
CA PHE A 103 -9.77 17.62 -11.13
C PHE A 103 -10.51 17.82 -9.81
N GLY A 104 -10.38 19.01 -9.21
CA GLY A 104 -10.96 19.36 -7.92
C GLY A 104 -10.14 18.93 -6.70
N GLU A 105 -9.00 18.24 -6.90
CA GLU A 105 -8.10 17.92 -5.79
C GLU A 105 -7.20 19.08 -5.40
N MET A 106 -6.98 19.24 -4.09
CA MET A 106 -6.04 20.22 -3.56
C MET A 106 -4.61 19.68 -3.64
N ALA A 107 -3.75 20.37 -4.40
CA ALA A 107 -2.36 20.01 -4.60
C ALA A 107 -1.39 21.02 -3.96
N LEU A 108 -0.35 20.50 -3.32
CA LEU A 108 0.74 21.29 -2.76
C LEU A 108 2.07 20.93 -3.45
N ASP A 109 2.77 21.94 -3.97
CA ASP A 109 4.09 21.83 -4.58
C ASP A 109 5.14 22.54 -3.71
N VAL A 110 5.94 21.77 -2.98
CA VAL A 110 7.00 22.25 -2.07
C VAL A 110 8.33 22.32 -2.81
N GLY A 111 9.00 23.47 -2.74
CA GLY A 111 10.19 23.76 -3.55
C GLY A 111 9.82 24.24 -4.95
N SER A 112 8.76 25.02 -5.06
CA SER A 112 8.20 25.52 -6.33
C SER A 112 9.04 26.65 -6.94
N ALA A 113 10.30 26.35 -7.24
CA ALA A 113 11.18 27.21 -8.01
C ALA A 113 10.65 27.34 -9.44
N THR A 114 10.61 28.57 -9.98
CA THR A 114 10.03 28.93 -11.30
C THR A 114 8.55 28.61 -11.53
N GLY A 115 7.87 27.91 -10.62
CA GLY A 115 6.44 27.59 -10.71
C GLY A 115 6.06 26.54 -11.75
N ALA A 116 7.03 25.94 -12.45
CA ALA A 116 6.75 25.05 -13.59
C ALA A 116 5.97 23.77 -13.21
N CYS A 117 6.24 23.18 -12.04
CA CYS A 117 5.48 22.01 -11.56
C CYS A 117 4.08 22.43 -11.09
N THR A 118 3.98 23.51 -10.30
CA THR A 118 2.71 24.12 -9.89
C THR A 118 1.79 24.40 -11.09
N ALA A 119 2.33 24.94 -12.18
CA ALA A 119 1.56 25.20 -13.40
C ALA A 119 1.10 23.92 -14.13
N ILE A 120 1.82 22.81 -13.98
CA ILE A 120 1.38 21.50 -14.47
C ILE A 120 0.24 20.98 -13.61
N LEU A 121 0.39 21.02 -12.29
CA LEU A 121 -0.64 20.58 -11.33
C LEU A 121 -1.95 21.36 -11.56
N ALA A 122 -1.87 22.67 -11.80
CA ALA A 122 -3.03 23.52 -12.03
C ALA A 122 -3.87 23.09 -13.26
N ARG A 123 -3.26 22.46 -14.26
CA ARG A 123 -3.98 21.93 -15.44
C ARG A 123 -4.80 20.68 -15.08
N SER A 124 -4.34 19.90 -14.11
CA SER A 124 -5.02 18.68 -13.66
C SER A 124 -6.04 18.96 -12.55
N CYS A 125 -5.69 19.80 -11.57
CA CYS A 125 -6.49 20.06 -10.37
C CYS A 125 -7.52 21.19 -10.52
N GLY A 126 -7.31 22.13 -11.44
CA GLY A 126 -7.93 23.46 -11.40
C GLY A 126 -7.02 24.47 -10.70
N LYS A 127 -6.99 25.71 -11.18
CA LYS A 127 -6.00 26.73 -10.78
C LYS A 127 -6.14 27.15 -9.32
N GLU A 128 -7.37 27.21 -8.86
CA GLU A 128 -7.77 27.56 -7.50
C GLU A 128 -7.40 26.49 -6.46
N ASN A 129 -7.12 25.26 -6.91
CA ASN A 129 -6.84 24.13 -6.03
C ASN A 129 -5.33 23.83 -5.87
N VAL A 130 -4.45 24.68 -6.40
CA VAL A 130 -3.00 24.45 -6.37
C VAL A 130 -2.27 25.55 -5.64
N LEU A 131 -1.37 25.14 -4.74
CA LEU A 131 -0.48 26.03 -4.01
C LEU A 131 0.98 25.65 -4.25
N GLY A 132 1.78 26.59 -4.75
CA GLY A 132 3.23 26.49 -4.78
C GLY A 132 3.87 27.13 -3.55
N ILE A 133 4.82 26.45 -2.93
CA ILE A 133 5.59 26.99 -1.80
C ILE A 133 7.07 26.93 -2.10
N ASP A 134 7.79 28.01 -1.79
CA ASP A 134 9.24 28.01 -1.72
C ASP A 134 9.73 28.83 -0.51
N ILE A 135 10.94 28.53 -0.04
CA ILE A 135 11.60 29.30 1.03
C ILE A 135 12.25 30.58 0.49
N SER A 136 12.58 30.59 -0.80
CA SER A 136 13.16 31.73 -1.49
C SER A 136 12.07 32.70 -1.92
N ILE A 137 12.06 33.88 -1.29
CA ILE A 137 11.17 34.98 -1.69
C ILE A 137 11.36 35.37 -3.16
N GLN A 138 12.59 35.27 -3.69
CA GLN A 138 12.91 35.59 -5.07
C GLN A 138 12.27 34.61 -6.05
N GLU A 139 12.29 33.32 -5.73
CA GLU A 139 11.63 32.28 -6.54
C GLU A 139 10.10 32.46 -6.51
N VAL A 140 9.53 32.75 -5.34
CA VAL A 140 8.09 33.01 -5.20
C VAL A 140 7.65 34.23 -6.01
N GLU A 141 8.39 35.35 -5.91
CA GLU A 141 8.10 36.55 -6.69
C GLU A 141 8.26 36.31 -8.19
N HIS A 142 9.24 35.52 -8.60
CA HIS A 142 9.43 35.13 -10.00
C HIS A 142 8.26 34.27 -10.49
N SER A 143 7.86 33.25 -9.74
CA SER A 143 6.73 32.37 -10.05
C SER A 143 5.42 33.16 -10.17
N ARG A 144 5.15 34.12 -9.27
CA ARG A 144 3.96 35.00 -9.34
C ARG A 144 3.93 35.87 -10.59
N LYS A 145 5.08 36.29 -11.12
CA LYS A 145 5.16 37.06 -12.38
C LYS A 145 4.93 36.20 -13.62
N ILE A 146 5.37 34.95 -13.59
CA ILE A 146 5.19 34.03 -14.73
C ILE A 146 3.77 33.45 -14.74
N HIS A 147 3.21 33.21 -13.56
CA HIS A 147 1.94 32.52 -13.35
C HIS A 147 1.03 33.39 -12.47
N GLU A 148 0.56 34.52 -13.02
CA GLU A 148 -0.22 35.54 -12.31
C GLU A 148 -1.56 35.01 -11.76
N ASP A 149 -2.06 33.91 -12.32
CA ASP A 149 -3.32 33.26 -11.98
C ASP A 149 -3.17 32.09 -10.99
N LEU A 150 -1.96 31.78 -10.55
CA LEU A 150 -1.67 30.71 -9.61
C LEU A 150 -1.19 31.24 -8.26
N ARG A 151 -1.50 30.48 -7.20
CA ARG A 151 -1.13 30.86 -5.84
C ARG A 151 0.26 30.35 -5.50
N PHE A 152 1.13 31.27 -5.06
CA PHE A 152 2.44 30.96 -4.50
C PHE A 152 2.62 31.64 -3.14
N GLU A 153 3.30 30.99 -2.21
CA GLU A 153 3.59 31.51 -0.86
C GLU A 153 5.06 31.32 -0.50
N CYS A 154 5.67 32.34 0.10
CA CYS A 154 6.99 32.23 0.72
C CYS A 154 6.82 31.67 2.13
N LEU A 155 7.34 30.46 2.38
CA LEU A 155 7.18 29.74 3.63
C LEU A 155 8.37 28.82 3.93
N ASP A 156 8.94 28.94 5.12
CA ASP A 156 9.86 27.94 5.67
C ASP A 156 9.06 26.84 6.40
N VAL A 157 8.79 25.74 5.71
CA VAL A 157 8.00 24.60 6.24
C VAL A 157 8.55 23.99 7.53
N LEU A 158 9.83 24.23 7.86
CA LEU A 158 10.42 23.75 9.10
C LEU A 158 10.15 24.69 10.29
N LYS A 159 9.95 25.98 10.02
CA LYS A 159 9.76 27.02 11.05
C LYS A 159 8.32 27.49 11.20
N GLU A 160 7.54 27.46 10.12
CA GLU A 160 6.21 28.06 10.04
C GLU A 160 5.10 26.98 9.91
N ARG A 161 5.08 26.01 10.83
CA ARG A 161 4.16 24.85 10.76
C ARG A 161 2.69 25.21 10.89
N ASP A 162 2.34 26.14 11.78
CA ASP A 162 0.95 26.56 11.96
C ASP A 162 0.41 27.21 10.67
N ARG A 163 1.24 28.06 10.04
CA ARG A 163 0.91 28.68 8.75
C ARG A 163 0.81 27.64 7.63
N LEU A 164 1.68 26.62 7.60
CA LEU A 164 1.55 25.49 6.67
C LEU A 164 0.20 24.80 6.83
N ARG A 165 -0.19 24.48 8.08
CA ARG A 165 -1.47 23.82 8.40
C ARG A 165 -2.66 24.64 7.92
N GLU A 166 -2.63 25.97 8.09
CA GLU A 166 -3.69 26.87 7.65
C GLU A 166 -3.83 26.95 6.12
N ILE A 167 -2.72 27.05 5.39
CA ILE A 167 -2.78 27.27 3.94
C ILE A 167 -2.91 25.97 3.14
N ALA A 168 -2.58 24.83 3.74
CA ALA A 168 -2.60 23.51 3.11
C ALA A 168 -3.77 22.63 3.57
N VAL A 169 -4.83 23.23 4.13
CA VAL A 169 -6.07 22.51 4.50
C VAL A 169 -6.64 21.80 3.28
N GLY A 170 -6.96 20.52 3.46
CA GLY A 170 -7.60 19.70 2.42
C GLY A 170 -6.65 19.19 1.33
N VAL A 171 -5.35 19.51 1.38
CA VAL A 171 -4.35 18.97 0.45
C VAL A 171 -4.37 17.45 0.48
N SER A 172 -4.70 16.85 -0.68
CA SER A 172 -4.73 15.41 -0.87
C SER A 172 -3.51 14.92 -1.64
N ILE A 173 -2.84 15.78 -2.42
CA ILE A 173 -1.67 15.40 -3.19
C ILE A 173 -0.49 16.35 -2.95
N LEU A 174 0.66 15.77 -2.63
CA LEU A 174 1.87 16.48 -2.27
C LEU A 174 2.99 16.18 -3.28
N PHE A 175 3.67 17.23 -3.71
CA PHE A 175 4.83 17.20 -4.59
C PHE A 175 5.97 17.92 -3.86
N ILE A 176 7.13 17.28 -3.75
CA ILE A 176 8.32 17.83 -3.09
C ILE A 176 9.52 17.77 -4.03
N ASP A 177 10.03 18.94 -4.42
CA ASP A 177 11.27 19.10 -5.19
C ASP A 177 12.11 20.23 -4.60
N ILE A 178 12.94 19.90 -3.62
CA ILE A 178 13.71 20.90 -2.87
C ILE A 178 15.09 21.24 -3.47
N GLY A 179 15.30 20.94 -4.76
CA GLY A 179 16.41 21.41 -5.60
C GLY A 179 17.82 21.43 -4.98
N GLY A 180 18.71 20.55 -5.47
CA GLY A 180 20.15 20.62 -5.19
C GLY A 180 20.59 20.02 -3.85
N ILE A 181 21.87 19.65 -3.80
CA ILE A 181 22.60 18.94 -2.71
C ILE A 181 22.01 19.24 -1.33
N ARG A 182 21.11 18.38 -0.89
CA ARG A 182 20.62 18.31 0.47
C ARG A 182 20.76 16.85 0.85
N GLU A 183 21.57 16.62 1.86
CA GLU A 183 21.64 15.33 2.55
C GLU A 183 20.22 14.81 2.74
N ILE A 184 20.04 13.50 2.57
CA ILE A 184 18.76 12.80 2.78
C ILE A 184 18.11 13.29 4.09
N THR A 185 18.91 13.58 5.12
CA THR A 185 18.53 14.22 6.38
C THR A 185 17.66 15.48 6.24
N ALA A 186 18.02 16.43 5.37
CA ALA A 186 17.27 17.67 5.19
C ALA A 186 15.94 17.45 4.46
N LEU A 187 15.92 16.56 3.46
CA LEU A 187 14.69 16.10 2.82
C LEU A 187 13.76 15.45 3.85
N MET A 188 14.29 14.56 4.68
CA MET A 188 13.51 13.86 5.70
C MET A 188 12.93 14.81 6.75
N ARG A 189 13.65 15.86 7.14
CA ARG A 189 13.12 16.90 8.03
C ARG A 189 11.93 17.62 7.41
N ILE A 190 12.01 17.95 6.12
CA ILE A 190 10.92 18.60 5.38
C ILE A 190 9.73 17.66 5.25
N LEU A 191 9.97 16.42 4.82
CA LEU A 191 8.94 15.39 4.68
C LEU A 191 8.19 15.22 6.01
N ASN A 192 8.90 14.99 7.11
CA ASN A 192 8.31 14.84 8.44
C ASN A 192 7.56 16.08 8.91
N ALA A 193 8.07 17.28 8.61
CA ALA A 193 7.38 18.52 8.97
C ALA A 193 6.08 18.67 8.20
N VAL A 194 6.10 18.42 6.90
CA VAL A 194 4.93 18.58 6.03
C VAL A 194 3.90 17.50 6.33
N THR A 195 4.27 16.22 6.37
CA THR A 195 3.34 15.10 6.59
C THR A 195 2.79 15.03 8.03
N ALA A 196 3.38 15.76 8.98
CA ALA A 196 2.81 15.93 10.30
C ALA A 196 1.61 16.91 10.28
N GLU A 197 1.64 17.90 9.40
CA GLU A 197 0.60 18.93 9.29
C GLU A 197 -0.47 18.58 8.25
N ILE A 198 -0.08 17.87 7.19
CA ILE A 198 -0.98 17.44 6.12
C ILE A 198 -0.97 15.92 5.97
N ARG A 199 -2.11 15.36 5.56
CA ARG A 199 -2.29 13.92 5.32
C ARG A 199 -2.58 13.66 3.84
N PRO A 200 -1.58 13.79 2.97
CA PRO A 200 -1.79 13.56 1.55
C PRO A 200 -2.02 12.06 1.29
N ARG A 201 -2.94 11.73 0.37
CA ARG A 201 -3.07 10.36 -0.14
C ARG A 201 -1.89 9.95 -1.03
N ILE A 202 -1.23 10.92 -1.68
CA ILE A 202 -0.05 10.71 -2.52
C ILE A 202 1.02 11.77 -2.22
N CYS A 203 2.27 11.35 -2.06
CA CYS A 203 3.43 12.20 -1.89
C CYS A 203 4.51 11.85 -2.93
N VAL A 204 4.75 12.70 -3.92
CA VAL A 204 5.81 12.53 -4.91
C VAL A 204 7.04 13.32 -4.51
N ILE A 205 8.19 12.66 -4.47
CA ILE A 205 9.45 13.20 -3.96
C ILE A 205 10.51 13.10 -5.07
N LYS A 206 11.06 14.25 -5.48
CA LYS A 206 12.21 14.29 -6.38
C LYS A 206 13.51 14.38 -5.59
N ASN A 207 14.27 13.29 -5.53
CA ASN A 207 15.59 13.28 -4.93
C ASN A 207 16.45 12.13 -5.46
N ARG A 208 17.57 12.47 -6.11
CA ARG A 208 18.49 11.46 -6.68
C ARG A 208 19.20 10.63 -5.61
N ALA A 209 19.68 11.23 -4.53
CA ALA A 209 20.41 10.50 -3.50
C ALA A 209 19.50 9.47 -2.77
N LEU A 210 18.26 9.86 -2.48
CA LEU A 210 17.25 8.97 -1.93
C LEU A 210 16.88 7.88 -2.94
N TRP A 211 16.74 8.22 -4.22
CA TRP A 211 16.55 7.25 -5.29
C TRP A 211 17.70 6.23 -5.32
N ASP A 212 18.95 6.68 -5.35
CA ASP A 212 20.13 5.80 -5.42
C ASP A 212 20.26 4.90 -4.17
N LEU A 213 19.99 5.46 -2.97
CA LEU A 213 19.97 4.69 -1.71
C LEU A 213 18.92 3.58 -1.76
N VAL A 214 17.72 3.91 -2.22
CA VAL A 214 16.59 2.99 -2.32
C VAL A 214 16.87 1.87 -3.34
N HIS A 215 17.52 2.19 -4.45
CA HIS A 215 17.78 1.25 -5.55
C HIS A 215 19.16 0.58 -5.47
N GLY A 216 19.85 0.72 -4.33
CA GLY A 216 21.09 0.00 -4.04
C GLY A 216 22.31 0.45 -4.85
N THR A 217 22.35 1.69 -5.34
CA THR A 217 23.45 2.20 -6.19
C THR A 217 24.48 3.08 -5.47
N ALA A 218 24.35 3.34 -4.15
CA ALA A 218 25.42 3.99 -3.39
C ALA A 218 25.46 3.67 -1.89
N ALA A 219 26.65 3.27 -1.42
CA ALA A 219 27.27 3.87 -0.24
C ALA A 219 28.81 3.83 -0.41
N PRO A 220 29.53 4.97 -0.43
CA PRO A 220 30.99 4.95 -0.32
C PRO A 220 31.50 4.64 1.10
N ASP A 221 30.67 4.79 2.14
CA ASP A 221 31.09 4.66 3.55
C ASP A 221 30.29 3.62 4.37
N GLY A 222 29.29 2.97 3.77
CA GLY A 222 28.81 1.65 4.23
C GLY A 222 28.25 1.55 5.66
N SER A 223 27.69 2.61 6.26
CA SER A 223 26.98 2.48 7.54
C SER A 223 25.48 2.75 7.42
N LEU A 224 24.69 1.74 7.82
CA LEU A 224 23.23 1.80 8.01
C LEU A 224 22.86 1.99 9.49
N ASP A 225 23.85 2.22 10.35
CA ASP A 225 23.67 2.24 11.81
C ASP A 225 22.79 3.42 12.25
N GLY A 226 21.65 3.08 12.85
CA GLY A 226 20.68 4.04 13.39
C GLY A 226 19.55 4.46 12.42
N PHE A 227 19.63 4.11 11.13
CA PHE A 227 18.55 4.40 10.16
C PHE A 227 17.39 3.40 10.29
N ALA A 228 17.66 2.14 10.64
CA ALA A 228 16.65 1.10 10.82
C ALA A 228 15.94 1.15 12.19
N GLU A 229 16.55 1.75 13.21
CA GLU A 229 16.07 1.69 14.61
C GLU A 229 15.13 2.83 15.01
N ARG A 230 15.11 3.95 14.25
CA ARG A 230 14.29 5.13 14.55
C ARG A 230 12.98 5.23 13.77
N PHE A 231 12.70 4.24 12.92
CA PHE A 231 11.53 4.25 12.05
C PHE A 231 10.73 2.96 12.21
N PRO A 232 9.38 3.02 12.10
CA PRO A 232 8.56 1.83 11.92
C PRO A 232 9.20 1.03 10.78
N ARG A 233 9.35 -0.28 10.96
CA ARG A 233 9.82 -1.17 9.90
C ARG A 233 9.08 -0.79 8.62
N VAL A 234 9.80 -0.23 7.65
CA VAL A 234 9.33 -0.18 6.28
C VAL A 234 9.22 -1.64 5.90
N GLU A 235 8.01 -2.20 5.98
CA GLU A 235 7.76 -3.54 5.45
C GLU A 235 8.00 -3.44 3.95
N HIS A 236 9.22 -3.80 3.61
CA HIS A 236 9.69 -4.19 2.30
C HIS A 236 8.90 -5.42 1.85
N GLN A 237 7.62 -5.25 1.55
CA GLN A 237 7.05 -5.98 0.42
C GLN A 237 7.31 -5.11 -0.78
N LEU A 238 8.55 -5.13 -1.25
CA LEU A 238 8.77 -4.74 -2.63
C LEU A 238 7.84 -5.63 -3.46
N LEU A 239 7.06 -5.00 -4.33
CA LEU A 239 6.33 -5.73 -5.36
C LEU A 239 7.30 -6.67 -6.13
N THR A 240 8.60 -6.37 -6.17
CA THR A 240 9.65 -7.21 -6.79
C THR A 240 9.82 -8.61 -6.16
N ASP A 241 9.46 -8.80 -4.89
CA ASP A 241 9.64 -10.08 -4.18
C ASP A 241 8.40 -10.99 -4.30
N MET A 242 7.31 -10.51 -4.92
CA MET A 242 6.11 -11.30 -5.14
C MET A 242 6.33 -12.32 -6.25
N SER A 243 5.72 -13.51 -6.10
CA SER A 243 5.60 -14.40 -7.27
C SER A 243 4.81 -13.70 -8.39
N PRO A 244 5.08 -13.98 -9.67
CA PRO A 244 4.41 -13.30 -10.79
C PRO A 244 2.88 -13.33 -10.71
N TYR A 245 2.31 -14.44 -10.21
CA TYR A 245 0.87 -14.57 -10.01
C TYR A 245 0.35 -13.69 -8.87
N GLN A 246 1.05 -13.60 -7.75
CA GLN A 246 0.66 -12.70 -6.64
C GLN A 246 0.74 -11.23 -7.07
N TYR A 247 1.79 -10.87 -7.84
CA TYR A 247 1.94 -9.55 -8.44
C TYR A 247 0.78 -9.23 -9.40
N TRP A 248 0.44 -10.16 -10.28
CA TRP A 248 -0.69 -10.02 -11.20
C TRP A 248 -2.02 -9.87 -10.46
N GLN A 249 -2.27 -10.69 -9.42
CA GLN A 249 -3.49 -10.65 -8.62
C GLN A 249 -3.62 -9.35 -7.82
N PHE A 250 -2.50 -8.77 -7.36
CA PHE A 250 -2.48 -7.47 -6.70
C PHE A 250 -3.08 -6.39 -7.61
N TRP A 251 -2.59 -6.29 -8.85
CA TRP A 251 -3.09 -5.33 -9.84
C TRP A 251 -4.53 -5.63 -10.26
N ARG A 252 -4.85 -6.91 -10.48
CA ARG A 252 -6.20 -7.34 -10.87
C ARG A 252 -7.26 -6.97 -9.82
N SER A 253 -6.85 -6.89 -8.56
CA SER A 253 -7.69 -6.59 -7.40
C SER A 253 -7.77 -5.09 -7.07
N CYS A 254 -7.15 -4.21 -7.87
CA CYS A 254 -7.20 -2.77 -7.62
C CYS A 254 -8.64 -2.23 -7.59
N ALA A 255 -8.86 -1.12 -6.86
CA ALA A 255 -10.16 -0.47 -6.80
C ALA A 255 -10.56 0.11 -8.17
N ASN A 256 -11.87 0.20 -8.43
CA ASN A 256 -12.39 0.77 -9.69
C ASN A 256 -11.92 2.22 -9.88
N ASP A 257 -11.95 3.02 -8.81
CA ASP A 257 -11.61 4.44 -8.84
C ASP A 257 -10.14 4.70 -9.17
N ASP A 258 -9.29 3.68 -8.99
CA ASP A 258 -7.84 3.79 -9.21
C ASP A 258 -7.38 3.20 -10.54
N VAL A 259 -8.19 2.38 -11.24
CA VAL A 259 -7.71 1.57 -12.38
C VAL A 259 -7.20 2.42 -13.56
N SER A 260 -7.91 3.49 -13.90
CA SER A 260 -7.52 4.41 -14.99
C SER A 260 -6.15 5.05 -14.68
N ARG A 261 -5.98 5.52 -13.44
CA ARG A 261 -4.72 6.09 -12.97
C ARG A 261 -3.59 5.07 -13.01
N TYR A 262 -3.85 3.87 -12.49
CA TYR A 262 -2.83 2.82 -12.44
C TYR A 262 -2.44 2.33 -13.83
N LEU A 263 -3.35 2.25 -14.80
CA LEU A 263 -3.01 2.00 -16.20
C LEU A 263 -1.99 3.03 -16.69
N ARG A 264 -2.26 4.32 -16.50
CA ARG A 264 -1.41 5.41 -17.00
C ARG A 264 -0.02 5.45 -16.35
N VAL A 265 0.10 4.96 -15.11
CA VAL A 265 1.35 5.02 -14.34
C VAL A 265 2.17 3.73 -14.42
N PHE A 266 1.53 2.57 -14.32
CA PHE A 266 2.20 1.30 -14.06
C PHE A 266 2.21 0.31 -15.23
N SER A 267 1.37 0.52 -16.24
CA SER A 267 1.22 -0.46 -17.34
C SER A 267 2.23 -0.31 -18.48
N GLY A 268 2.80 0.89 -18.68
CA GLY A 268 3.62 1.17 -19.87
C GLY A 268 2.84 1.15 -21.20
N LEU A 269 1.50 1.01 -21.18
CA LEU A 269 0.66 1.01 -22.38
C LEU A 269 0.62 2.41 -23.03
N PRO A 270 0.49 2.48 -24.37
CA PRO A 270 0.23 3.74 -25.07
C PRO A 270 -1.03 4.43 -24.57
N LEU A 271 -1.03 5.76 -24.60
CA LEU A 271 -2.15 6.55 -24.11
C LEU A 271 -3.43 6.27 -24.92
N GLU A 272 -3.29 6.06 -26.23
CA GLU A 272 -4.38 5.74 -27.15
C GLU A 272 -5.07 4.42 -26.79
N GLU A 273 -4.33 3.42 -26.33
CA GLU A 273 -4.89 2.14 -25.87
C GLU A 273 -5.66 2.31 -24.55
N ILE A 274 -5.14 3.14 -23.65
CA ILE A 274 -5.80 3.45 -22.38
C ILE A 274 -7.11 4.23 -22.63
N GLU A 275 -7.08 5.22 -23.51
CA GLU A 275 -8.26 6.01 -23.89
C GLU A 275 -9.33 5.13 -24.56
N ALA A 276 -8.92 4.15 -25.39
CA ALA A 276 -9.83 3.19 -25.98
C ALA A 276 -10.51 2.30 -24.92
N LEU A 277 -9.79 1.89 -23.86
CA LEU A 277 -10.37 1.17 -22.73
C LEU A 277 -11.35 2.05 -21.96
N GLU A 278 -10.98 3.30 -21.67
CA GLU A 278 -11.80 4.27 -20.92
C GLU A 278 -13.10 4.65 -21.66
N ALA A 279 -13.14 4.50 -22.98
CA ALA A 279 -14.35 4.72 -23.79
C ALA A 279 -15.40 3.59 -23.66
N LEU A 280 -15.07 2.46 -23.04
CA LEU A 280 -15.99 1.34 -22.84
C LEU A 280 -17.05 1.65 -21.76
N PRO A 281 -18.22 0.98 -21.79
CA PRO A 281 -19.19 1.06 -20.70
C PRO A 281 -18.55 0.69 -19.35
N PRO A 282 -18.95 1.30 -18.21
CA PRO A 282 -18.22 1.18 -16.94
C PRO A 282 -17.94 -0.27 -16.51
N ALA A 283 -18.92 -1.17 -16.64
CA ALA A 283 -18.75 -2.58 -16.27
C ALA A 283 -17.68 -3.29 -17.12
N ASP A 284 -17.64 -3.00 -18.42
CA ASP A 284 -16.65 -3.57 -19.34
C ASP A 284 -15.29 -2.90 -19.19
N PHE A 285 -15.26 -1.58 -19.01
CA PHE A 285 -14.04 -0.85 -18.69
C PHE A 285 -13.36 -1.45 -17.47
N PHE A 286 -14.02 -1.52 -16.30
CA PHE A 286 -13.36 -2.03 -15.09
C PHE A 286 -12.89 -3.48 -15.22
N ARG A 287 -13.63 -4.31 -15.96
CA ARG A 287 -13.24 -5.70 -16.19
C ARG A 287 -11.99 -5.80 -17.06
N GLN A 288 -11.95 -5.07 -18.18
CA GLN A 288 -10.85 -5.14 -19.14
C GLN A 288 -9.62 -4.35 -18.66
N ALA A 289 -9.83 -3.14 -18.14
CA ALA A 289 -8.77 -2.27 -17.63
C ALA A 289 -7.96 -2.91 -16.51
N LYS A 290 -8.60 -3.65 -15.58
CA LYS A 290 -7.89 -4.33 -14.49
C LYS A 290 -7.07 -5.52 -14.96
N VAL A 291 -7.52 -6.19 -16.02
CA VAL A 291 -6.77 -7.28 -16.66
C VAL A 291 -5.59 -6.69 -17.42
N ALA A 292 -5.82 -5.66 -18.26
CA ALA A 292 -4.77 -4.98 -19.00
C ALA A 292 -3.69 -4.39 -18.08
N LEU A 293 -4.10 -3.79 -16.96
CA LEU A 293 -3.18 -3.29 -15.93
C LEU A 293 -2.34 -4.42 -15.34
N ALA A 294 -2.96 -5.53 -14.95
CA ALA A 294 -2.25 -6.66 -14.36
C ALA A 294 -1.29 -7.33 -15.35
N ASP A 295 -1.73 -7.55 -16.59
CA ASP A 295 -0.91 -8.12 -17.65
C ASP A 295 0.31 -7.26 -17.92
N ALA A 296 0.09 -5.96 -18.14
CA ALA A 296 1.15 -5.05 -18.54
C ALA A 296 2.12 -4.77 -17.38
N ALA A 297 1.63 -4.56 -16.16
CA ALA A 297 2.49 -4.37 -15.00
C ALA A 297 3.31 -5.63 -14.68
N THR A 298 2.71 -6.83 -14.73
CA THR A 298 3.44 -8.09 -14.53
C THR A 298 4.43 -8.36 -15.66
N ALA A 299 4.10 -8.02 -16.91
CA ALA A 299 4.98 -8.25 -18.06
C ALA A 299 6.24 -7.40 -17.97
N LEU A 300 6.10 -6.16 -17.49
CA LEU A 300 7.23 -5.26 -17.26
C LEU A 300 8.12 -5.76 -16.10
N GLN A 301 7.53 -6.20 -14.97
CA GLN A 301 8.31 -6.64 -13.81
C GLN A 301 8.92 -8.05 -13.94
N HIS A 302 8.16 -9.02 -14.46
CA HIS A 302 8.51 -10.44 -14.44
C HIS A 302 8.66 -11.04 -15.84
N GLY A 303 8.54 -10.22 -16.89
CA GLY A 303 8.58 -10.66 -18.28
C GLY A 303 7.22 -11.14 -18.81
N ARG A 304 7.05 -11.02 -20.13
CA ARG A 304 5.78 -11.31 -20.83
C ARG A 304 5.26 -12.73 -20.61
N ALA A 305 6.14 -13.74 -20.63
CA ALA A 305 5.74 -15.14 -20.41
C ALA A 305 5.14 -15.37 -19.01
N ALA A 306 5.66 -14.69 -17.99
CA ALA A 306 5.16 -14.79 -16.61
C ALA A 306 3.79 -14.11 -16.46
N ALA A 307 3.57 -12.98 -17.15
CA ALA A 307 2.27 -12.32 -17.22
C ALA A 307 1.22 -13.21 -17.91
N GLU A 308 1.54 -13.76 -19.08
CA GLU A 308 0.66 -14.68 -19.82
C GLU A 308 0.31 -15.92 -18.98
N THR A 309 1.29 -16.50 -18.29
CA THR A 309 1.07 -17.63 -17.36
C THR A 309 0.15 -17.24 -16.21
N SER A 310 0.33 -16.04 -15.63
CA SER A 310 -0.46 -15.54 -14.51
C SER A 310 -1.90 -15.24 -14.92
N HIS A 311 -2.10 -14.64 -16.09
CA HIS A 311 -3.40 -14.40 -16.69
C HIS A 311 -4.14 -15.70 -16.97
N ALA A 312 -3.47 -16.68 -17.60
CA ALA A 312 -4.03 -17.99 -17.90
C ALA A 312 -4.43 -18.71 -16.60
N THR A 313 -3.58 -18.64 -15.58
CA THR A 313 -3.85 -19.18 -14.24
C THR A 313 -5.10 -18.54 -13.61
N ALA A 314 -5.24 -17.22 -13.68
CA ALA A 314 -6.40 -16.51 -13.16
C ALA A 314 -7.69 -16.84 -13.92
N SER A 315 -7.59 -17.02 -15.24
CA SER A 315 -8.71 -17.41 -16.09
C SER A 315 -9.18 -18.84 -15.80
N ALA A 316 -8.22 -19.77 -15.65
CA ALA A 316 -8.46 -21.16 -15.28
C ALA A 316 -9.10 -21.32 -13.89
N ALA A 317 -8.69 -20.48 -12.93
CA ALA A 317 -9.25 -20.46 -11.58
C ALA A 317 -10.73 -20.04 -11.55
N PHE A 318 -11.23 -19.36 -12.59
CA PHE A 318 -12.63 -18.94 -12.70
C PHE A 318 -13.48 -19.92 -13.55
N SER A 319 -12.86 -20.69 -14.44
CA SER A 319 -13.52 -21.65 -15.33
C SER A 319 -13.63 -23.08 -14.77
N GLY A 320 -13.26 -23.32 -13.51
CA GLY A 320 -13.62 -24.53 -12.77
C GLY A 320 -13.07 -25.85 -13.34
N GLY A 321 -11.85 -25.87 -13.88
CA GLY A 321 -11.34 -27.11 -14.48
C GLY A 321 -9.84 -27.29 -14.67
N SER A 322 -8.98 -26.33 -14.32
CA SER A 322 -7.53 -26.59 -14.37
C SER A 322 -6.76 -25.90 -13.25
N VAL A 323 -5.88 -26.70 -12.65
CA VAL A 323 -5.09 -26.42 -11.45
C VAL A 323 -4.27 -25.14 -11.64
N ALA A 324 -4.55 -24.13 -10.81
CA ALA A 324 -3.82 -22.88 -10.80
C ALA A 324 -2.37 -23.06 -10.33
N VAL A 325 -1.41 -22.69 -11.19
CA VAL A 325 0.03 -22.66 -10.88
C VAL A 325 0.30 -21.51 -9.92
N GLY A 326 0.99 -21.77 -8.79
CA GLY A 326 1.33 -20.75 -7.79
C GLY A 326 0.45 -20.72 -6.53
N LEU A 327 -0.49 -21.65 -6.38
CA LEU A 327 -1.17 -21.88 -5.10
C LEU A 327 -0.23 -22.55 -4.08
N PRO A 328 -0.41 -22.30 -2.76
CA PRO A 328 0.22 -23.10 -1.72
C PRO A 328 0.03 -24.58 -2.05
N THR A 329 1.14 -25.29 -2.21
CA THR A 329 1.15 -26.68 -2.65
C THR A 329 1.89 -27.52 -1.62
N LEU A 330 1.31 -28.65 -1.26
CA LEU A 330 1.86 -29.57 -0.27
C LEU A 330 1.72 -31.01 -0.75
N GLU A 331 2.74 -31.83 -0.54
CA GLU A 331 2.62 -33.28 -0.71
C GLU A 331 2.03 -33.93 0.55
N ALA A 332 1.02 -34.79 0.37
CA ALA A 332 0.44 -35.54 1.48
C ALA A 332 0.13 -36.98 1.09
N ALA A 333 0.26 -37.88 2.07
CA ALA A 333 -0.13 -39.28 1.91
C ALA A 333 -1.65 -39.44 2.06
N VAL A 334 -2.20 -40.44 1.37
CA VAL A 334 -3.57 -40.92 1.62
C VAL A 334 -3.74 -41.25 3.10
N GLY A 335 -4.89 -40.89 3.68
CA GLY A 335 -5.15 -40.99 5.11
C GLY A 335 -4.81 -39.75 5.93
N THR A 336 -4.25 -38.70 5.32
CA THR A 336 -4.00 -37.43 6.03
C THR A 336 -5.32 -36.72 6.34
N SER A 337 -5.45 -36.17 7.56
CA SER A 337 -6.65 -35.44 8.01
C SER A 337 -6.86 -34.15 7.22
N VAL A 338 -8.11 -33.89 6.78
CA VAL A 338 -8.45 -32.63 6.09
C VAL A 338 -8.12 -31.40 6.93
N VAL A 339 -8.29 -31.47 8.26
CA VAL A 339 -7.97 -30.38 9.19
C VAL A 339 -6.46 -30.07 9.19
N ASP A 340 -5.63 -31.10 9.15
CA ASP A 340 -4.18 -30.94 9.13
C ASP A 340 -3.72 -30.35 7.79
N LEU A 341 -4.34 -30.73 6.68
CA LEU A 341 -4.03 -30.18 5.36
C LEU A 341 -4.34 -28.67 5.27
N TYR A 342 -5.50 -28.23 5.77
CA TYR A 342 -5.84 -26.80 5.81
C TYR A 342 -4.85 -25.98 6.64
N LEU A 343 -4.33 -26.56 7.73
CA LEU A 343 -3.34 -25.91 8.59
C LEU A 343 -1.95 -25.90 7.92
N GLN A 344 -1.50 -27.03 7.38
CA GLN A 344 -0.17 -27.17 6.77
C GLN A 344 -0.03 -26.34 5.49
N LEU A 345 -1.12 -26.17 4.72
CA LEU A 345 -1.18 -25.24 3.59
C LEU A 345 -1.25 -23.75 4.00
N GLY A 346 -1.34 -23.44 5.29
CA GLY A 346 -1.45 -22.07 5.80
C GLY A 346 -2.80 -21.40 5.53
N LEU A 347 -3.85 -22.16 5.18
CA LEU A 347 -5.18 -21.60 4.90
C LEU A 347 -5.90 -21.18 6.18
N VAL A 348 -5.54 -21.78 7.32
CA VAL A 348 -6.00 -21.41 8.67
C VAL A 348 -4.81 -21.24 9.61
N LYS A 349 -5.00 -20.55 10.74
CA LYS A 349 -3.94 -20.31 11.74
C LYS A 349 -3.89 -21.37 12.86
N SER A 350 -4.90 -22.24 12.97
CA SER A 350 -4.95 -23.30 14.00
C SER A 350 -5.86 -24.46 13.60
N LYS A 351 -5.68 -25.63 14.24
CA LYS A 351 -6.57 -26.80 14.05
C LYS A 351 -8.01 -26.51 14.46
N SER A 352 -8.22 -25.78 15.56
CA SER A 352 -9.56 -25.40 16.02
C SER A 352 -10.29 -24.50 15.01
N GLU A 353 -9.55 -23.61 14.32
CA GLU A 353 -10.10 -22.80 13.24
C GLU A 353 -10.50 -23.67 12.03
N ALA A 354 -9.65 -24.62 11.62
CA ALA A 354 -9.99 -25.58 10.57
C ALA A 354 -11.25 -26.39 10.92
N CYS A 355 -11.34 -26.94 12.14
CA CYS A 355 -12.54 -27.66 12.59
C CYS A 355 -13.80 -26.80 12.45
N ARG A 356 -13.75 -25.55 12.89
CA ARG A 356 -14.89 -24.61 12.80
C ARG A 356 -15.27 -24.32 11.35
N VAL A 357 -14.30 -24.11 10.47
CA VAL A 357 -14.55 -23.84 9.05
C VAL A 357 -15.17 -25.06 8.34
N VAL A 358 -14.67 -26.26 8.64
CA VAL A 358 -15.21 -27.51 8.10
C VAL A 358 -16.64 -27.72 8.60
N GLN A 359 -16.86 -27.72 9.91
CA GLN A 359 -18.21 -27.90 10.49
C GLN A 359 -19.20 -26.81 10.07
N GLY A 360 -18.73 -25.59 9.83
CA GLY A 360 -19.52 -24.48 9.32
C GLY A 360 -19.78 -24.50 7.80
N GLY A 361 -19.34 -25.54 7.08
CA GLY A 361 -19.55 -25.69 5.64
C GLY A 361 -18.74 -24.74 4.75
N GLY A 362 -17.72 -24.08 5.30
CA GLY A 362 -16.86 -23.15 4.57
C GLY A 362 -15.71 -23.81 3.82
N ALA A 363 -15.39 -25.07 4.13
CA ALA A 363 -14.32 -25.86 3.52
C ALA A 363 -14.81 -26.65 2.30
N ARG A 364 -13.99 -26.75 1.25
CA ARG A 364 -14.30 -27.56 0.06
C ARG A 364 -13.09 -28.35 -0.44
N LEU A 365 -13.34 -29.55 -0.95
CA LEU A 365 -12.40 -30.41 -1.68
C LEU A 365 -12.89 -30.55 -3.13
N ASN A 366 -12.05 -30.20 -4.13
CA ASN A 366 -12.44 -30.12 -5.55
C ASN A 366 -13.79 -29.40 -5.76
N GLY A 367 -13.99 -28.30 -5.04
CA GLY A 367 -15.23 -27.51 -5.08
C GLY A 367 -16.42 -28.10 -4.32
N GLN A 368 -16.36 -29.34 -3.82
CA GLN A 368 -17.40 -29.98 -3.03
C GLN A 368 -17.25 -29.65 -1.54
N THR A 369 -18.33 -29.22 -0.89
CA THR A 369 -18.32 -28.86 0.54
C THR A 369 -18.00 -30.06 1.42
N VAL A 370 -17.14 -29.85 2.43
CA VAL A 370 -16.82 -30.84 3.46
C VAL A 370 -17.27 -30.32 4.82
N THR A 371 -18.06 -31.13 5.52
CA THR A 371 -18.61 -30.81 6.85
C THR A 371 -18.08 -31.68 7.98
N ASP A 372 -17.47 -32.84 7.65
CA ASP A 372 -16.85 -33.71 8.65
C ASP A 372 -15.37 -33.36 8.89
N HIS A 373 -15.09 -32.76 10.04
CA HIS A 373 -13.73 -32.43 10.50
C HIS A 373 -12.85 -33.65 10.80
N ARG A 374 -13.41 -34.87 10.90
CA ARG A 374 -12.65 -36.11 11.08
C ARG A 374 -12.30 -36.79 9.75
N ARG A 375 -12.78 -36.24 8.63
CA ARG A 375 -12.50 -36.78 7.30
C ARG A 375 -11.00 -36.81 7.03
N VAL A 376 -10.57 -37.91 6.41
CA VAL A 376 -9.23 -38.06 5.85
C VAL A 376 -9.33 -38.09 4.32
N ILE A 377 -8.25 -37.73 3.64
CA ILE A 377 -8.18 -37.81 2.17
C ILE A 377 -7.96 -39.26 1.72
N SER A 378 -8.57 -39.62 0.60
CA SER A 378 -8.51 -40.95 -0.01
C SER A 378 -8.05 -40.87 -1.47
N GLU A 379 -7.55 -41.96 -2.06
CA GLU A 379 -7.11 -41.97 -3.47
C GLU A 379 -8.15 -41.39 -4.45
N PRO A 380 -9.47 -41.70 -4.34
CA PRO A 380 -10.49 -41.15 -5.22
C PRO A 380 -10.69 -39.63 -5.11
N ASP A 381 -10.17 -38.98 -4.08
CA ASP A 381 -10.26 -37.52 -3.94
C ASP A 381 -9.31 -36.78 -4.90
N PHE A 382 -8.33 -37.48 -5.47
CA PHE A 382 -7.34 -36.89 -6.35
C PHE A 382 -7.78 -36.97 -7.81
N GLU A 383 -7.81 -35.81 -8.47
CA GLU A 383 -8.03 -35.66 -9.90
C GLU A 383 -6.67 -35.35 -10.56
N ALA A 384 -6.21 -36.22 -11.46
CA ALA A 384 -4.87 -36.12 -12.07
C ALA A 384 -3.75 -35.92 -11.02
N GLU A 385 -3.75 -36.77 -9.98
CA GLU A 385 -2.80 -36.78 -8.85
C GLU A 385 -2.83 -35.54 -7.93
N LYS A 386 -3.86 -34.70 -8.09
CA LYS A 386 -3.99 -33.45 -7.34
C LYS A 386 -5.36 -33.34 -6.67
N LEU A 387 -5.38 -32.72 -5.50
CA LEU A 387 -6.59 -32.42 -4.74
C LEU A 387 -6.61 -30.93 -4.38
N GLN A 388 -7.65 -30.21 -4.78
CA GLN A 388 -7.81 -28.78 -4.49
C GLN A 388 -8.56 -28.57 -3.17
N LEU A 389 -7.96 -27.79 -2.26
CA LEU A 389 -8.58 -27.32 -1.01
C LEU A 389 -8.98 -25.86 -1.15
N SER A 390 -10.14 -25.49 -0.62
CA SER A 390 -10.55 -24.08 -0.57
C SER A 390 -11.39 -23.70 0.66
N ILE A 391 -11.23 -22.46 1.11
CA ILE A 391 -12.08 -21.81 2.12
C ILE A 391 -12.67 -20.53 1.51
N GLY A 392 -13.98 -20.53 1.31
CA GLY A 392 -14.67 -19.41 0.66
C GLY A 392 -14.11 -19.10 -0.74
N LYS A 393 -14.05 -17.81 -1.10
CA LYS A 393 -13.66 -17.38 -2.46
C LYS A 393 -12.17 -17.12 -2.65
N HIS A 394 -11.41 -16.91 -1.57
CA HIS A 394 -10.07 -16.31 -1.66
C HIS A 394 -8.93 -17.22 -1.16
N LYS A 395 -9.21 -18.24 -0.37
CA LYS A 395 -8.18 -19.12 0.20
C LYS A 395 -8.21 -20.46 -0.52
N HIS A 396 -7.14 -20.78 -1.25
CA HIS A 396 -7.02 -21.99 -2.06
C HIS A 396 -5.64 -22.62 -1.86
N GLY A 397 -5.55 -23.94 -1.97
CA GLY A 397 -4.29 -24.68 -1.96
C GLY A 397 -4.43 -26.02 -2.67
N ILE A 398 -3.30 -26.63 -3.02
CA ILE A 398 -3.24 -27.89 -3.76
C ILE A 398 -2.50 -28.93 -2.93
N ILE A 399 -3.06 -30.14 -2.89
CA ILE A 399 -2.39 -31.33 -2.36
C ILE A 399 -1.94 -32.19 -3.53
N ILE A 400 -0.66 -32.55 -3.57
CA ILE A 400 -0.10 -33.53 -4.50
C ILE A 400 -0.05 -34.88 -3.76
N MET A 401 -0.50 -35.94 -4.42
CA MET A 401 -0.43 -37.27 -3.83
C MET A 401 1.03 -37.68 -3.65
N ARG A 402 1.42 -38.02 -2.42
CA ARG A 402 2.75 -38.58 -2.16
C ARG A 402 2.78 -40.04 -2.61
N SER A 403 3.54 -40.33 -3.66
CA SER A 403 3.82 -41.71 -4.08
C SER A 403 4.52 -42.47 -2.94
N SER A 404 4.05 -43.69 -2.70
CA SER A 404 4.60 -44.59 -1.66
C SER A 404 6.02 -45.04 -1.98
#